data_AF-A0A2A4WCA2-F1
#
_entry.id   AF-A0A2A4WCA2-F1
#
_cell.length_a   1.000
_cell.length_b   1.000
_cell.length_c   1.000
_cell.angle_alpha   90.00
_cell.angle_beta   90.00
_cell.angle_gamma   90.00
#
_symmetry.space_group_name_H-M   'P 1'
#
loop_
_entity.id
_entity.type
_entity.pdbx_description
1 polymer ?
#
loop_
_entity_poly.entity_id
_entity_poly.type
_entity_poly.pdbx_seq_one_letter_code
_entity_poly.pdbx_strand_id
1 'polypeptide(L)'
;MLAAAHGIAATSQTRFIFHLAIATIGLLLTAFFVFVIVRGVVGTLNEALTRMKDIAEGEGDLTQRIEIRSSDEVGQLCGAINAFIEKIQGVLVNVRTSVEAVASASEEVNSSAQSLSQGSSEQAASIEETSASLEQMSASISQNTENAKVTDGISTRAAQEAVEGGEAVAETVIAMNQIADKISLIEDIAYKTNLLALNAAIEAARAGEHGKGFAVVADEVRKLAERSQVSAQEISEQASNSVKVAEKAGGLLETMQPNIRKTADLVQEISASSEEQATGVSQVNTAMGQLDQVAQQSAAASEELAATAEELSASAEQLQKIVGFFTLDDERSPASQADKRGYSKVG
;
A
#
# COMPACT_ATOMS: atom_id res chain seq x y z
N MET A 1 -132.89 -43.12 9.76
CA MET A 1 -131.80 -42.94 8.77
C MET A 1 -131.02 -41.61 8.94
N LEU A 2 -131.38 -40.71 9.87
CA LEU A 2 -130.65 -39.43 10.10
C LEU A 2 -129.52 -39.46 11.16
N ALA A 3 -129.49 -40.46 12.06
CA ALA A 3 -128.51 -40.54 13.16
C ALA A 3 -127.14 -41.12 12.75
N ALA A 4 -127.08 -41.96 11.70
CA ALA A 4 -125.84 -42.54 11.21
C ALA A 4 -124.96 -41.54 10.41
N ALA A 5 -125.57 -40.48 9.86
CA ALA A 5 -124.85 -39.44 9.12
C ALA A 5 -124.08 -38.47 10.05
N HIS A 6 -124.54 -38.26 11.29
CA HIS A 6 -123.85 -37.39 12.26
C HIS A 6 -122.63 -38.07 12.92
N GLY A 7 -122.64 -39.39 13.10
CA GLY A 7 -121.52 -40.14 13.69
C GLY A 7 -120.28 -40.23 12.79
N ILE A 8 -120.48 -40.29 11.47
CA ILE A 8 -119.40 -40.34 10.46
C ILE A 8 -118.79 -38.93 10.26
N ALA A 9 -119.59 -37.86 10.35
CA ALA A 9 -119.11 -36.48 10.26
C ALA A 9 -118.27 -36.05 11.48
N ALA A 10 -118.62 -36.50 12.69
CA ALA A 10 -117.87 -36.17 13.91
C ALA A 10 -116.51 -36.91 13.98
N THR A 11 -116.44 -38.15 13.48
CA THR A 11 -115.17 -38.91 13.37
C THR A 11 -114.30 -38.45 12.21
N SER A 12 -114.86 -37.90 11.12
CA SER A 12 -114.06 -37.28 10.06
C SER A 12 -113.48 -35.92 10.49
N GLN A 13 -114.23 -35.11 11.25
CA GLN A 13 -113.76 -33.81 11.75
C GLN A 13 -112.62 -33.93 12.78
N THR A 14 -112.72 -34.86 13.74
CA THR A 14 -111.65 -35.10 14.72
C THR A 14 -110.37 -35.64 14.10
N ARG A 15 -110.47 -36.52 13.10
CA ARG A 15 -109.31 -37.00 12.32
C ARG A 15 -108.68 -35.88 11.48
N PHE A 16 -109.48 -34.99 10.90
CA PHE A 16 -108.99 -33.83 10.14
C PHE A 16 -108.23 -32.83 11.02
N ILE A 17 -108.76 -32.48 12.20
CA ILE A 17 -108.08 -31.59 13.17
C ILE A 17 -106.77 -32.20 13.67
N PHE A 18 -106.74 -33.52 13.91
CA PHE A 18 -105.52 -34.23 14.32
C PHE A 18 -104.43 -34.22 13.23
N HIS A 19 -104.79 -34.49 11.97
CA HIS A 19 -103.85 -34.39 10.85
C HIS A 19 -103.36 -32.94 10.63
N LEU A 20 -104.24 -31.94 10.81
CA LEU A 20 -103.87 -30.53 10.73
C LEU A 20 -102.88 -30.14 11.85
N ALA A 21 -103.10 -30.62 13.09
CA ALA A 21 -102.21 -30.36 14.23
C ALA A 21 -100.81 -31.00 14.04
N ILE A 22 -100.74 -32.21 13.47
CA ILE A 22 -99.46 -32.84 13.13
C ILE A 22 -98.75 -32.06 12.02
N ALA A 23 -99.49 -31.63 10.99
CA ALA A 23 -98.93 -30.84 9.90
C ALA A 23 -98.37 -29.49 10.38
N THR A 24 -99.07 -28.81 11.30
CA THR A 24 -98.60 -27.53 11.87
C THR A 24 -97.41 -27.72 12.80
N ILE A 25 -97.39 -28.76 13.65
CA ILE A 25 -96.22 -29.08 14.48
C ILE A 25 -95.01 -29.44 13.61
N GLY A 26 -95.21 -30.22 12.55
CA GLY A 26 -94.18 -30.54 11.57
C GLY A 26 -93.63 -29.30 10.86
N LEU A 27 -94.50 -28.36 10.48
CA LEU A 27 -94.10 -27.07 9.89
C LEU A 27 -93.31 -26.20 10.89
N LEU A 28 -93.73 -26.13 12.15
CA LEU A 28 -93.03 -25.36 13.17
C LEU A 28 -91.67 -25.97 13.53
N LEU A 29 -91.57 -27.30 13.60
CA LEU A 29 -90.29 -27.99 13.84
C LEU A 29 -89.34 -27.79 12.66
N THR A 30 -89.81 -27.94 11.42
CA THR A 30 -88.98 -27.66 10.23
C THR A 30 -88.53 -26.21 10.19
N ALA A 31 -89.42 -25.24 10.46
CA ALA A 31 -89.04 -23.84 10.57
C ALA A 31 -88.03 -23.57 11.70
N PHE A 32 -88.17 -24.22 12.85
CA PHE A 32 -87.23 -24.10 13.97
C PHE A 32 -85.85 -24.67 13.62
N PHE A 33 -85.77 -25.88 13.05
CA PHE A 33 -84.49 -26.46 12.62
C PHE A 33 -83.85 -25.65 11.50
N VAL A 34 -84.63 -25.17 10.51
CA VAL A 34 -84.13 -24.27 9.46
C VAL A 34 -83.61 -22.97 10.09
N PHE A 35 -84.33 -22.37 11.04
CA PHE A 35 -83.88 -21.15 11.71
C PHE A 35 -82.56 -21.37 12.48
N VAL A 36 -82.42 -22.47 13.21
CA VAL A 36 -81.19 -22.80 13.95
C VAL A 36 -80.01 -23.05 12.99
N ILE A 37 -80.22 -23.83 11.93
CA ILE A 37 -79.18 -24.13 10.93
C ILE A 37 -78.78 -22.86 10.18
N VAL A 38 -79.74 -22.09 9.66
CA VAL A 38 -79.48 -20.84 8.94
C VAL A 38 -78.77 -19.85 9.85
N ARG A 39 -79.22 -19.67 11.10
CA ARG A 39 -78.58 -18.72 12.02
C ARG A 39 -77.16 -19.14 12.40
N GLY A 40 -76.90 -20.44 12.57
CA GLY A 40 -75.55 -20.96 12.85
C GLY A 40 -74.61 -20.85 11.65
N VAL A 41 -75.04 -21.33 10.49
CA VAL A 41 -74.24 -21.35 9.25
C VAL A 41 -74.02 -19.95 8.71
N VAL A 42 -75.07 -19.15 8.53
CA VAL A 42 -74.97 -17.78 7.97
C VAL A 42 -74.23 -16.84 8.92
N GLY A 43 -74.41 -17.00 10.24
CA GLY A 43 -73.66 -16.22 11.23
C GLY A 43 -72.15 -16.43 11.10
N THR A 44 -71.72 -17.70 11.09
CA THR A 44 -70.30 -18.07 11.01
C THR A 44 -69.67 -17.70 9.66
N LEU A 45 -70.41 -17.87 8.55
CA LEU A 45 -69.96 -17.44 7.22
C LEU A 45 -69.82 -15.91 7.11
N ASN A 46 -70.71 -15.15 7.75
CA ASN A 46 -70.59 -13.69 7.80
C ASN A 46 -69.38 -13.24 8.62
N GLU A 47 -69.08 -13.92 9.73
CA GLU A 47 -67.85 -13.66 10.51
C GLU A 47 -66.61 -13.93 9.64
N ALA A 48 -66.53 -15.08 8.98
CA ALA A 48 -65.43 -15.42 8.07
C ALA A 48 -65.28 -14.43 6.91
N LEU A 49 -66.39 -14.04 6.28
CA LEU A 49 -66.42 -13.04 5.20
C LEU A 49 -65.94 -11.68 5.70
N THR A 50 -66.38 -11.26 6.89
CA THR A 50 -65.97 -9.99 7.49
C THR A 50 -64.47 -9.98 7.76
N ARG A 51 -63.91 -11.10 8.26
CA ARG A 51 -62.45 -11.23 8.46
C ARG A 51 -61.67 -11.16 7.16
N MET A 52 -62.11 -11.89 6.13
CA MET A 52 -61.43 -11.84 4.84
C MET A 52 -61.52 -10.44 4.19
N LYS A 53 -62.62 -9.72 4.37
CA LYS A 53 -62.76 -8.32 3.94
C LYS A 53 -61.83 -7.39 4.71
N ASP A 54 -61.72 -7.57 6.02
CA ASP A 54 -60.81 -6.76 6.85
C ASP A 54 -59.34 -6.97 6.47
N ILE A 55 -58.95 -8.20 6.14
CA ILE A 55 -57.60 -8.51 5.65
C ILE A 55 -57.35 -7.91 4.25
N ALA A 56 -58.37 -7.90 3.37
CA ALA A 56 -58.22 -7.48 1.98
C ALA A 56 -58.41 -5.97 1.74
N GLU A 57 -59.30 -5.33 2.49
CA GLU A 57 -59.74 -3.94 2.31
C GLU A 57 -59.53 -3.06 3.56
N GLY A 58 -59.36 -3.69 4.73
CA GLY A 58 -59.22 -3.03 6.04
C GLY A 58 -57.76 -2.84 6.47
N GLU A 59 -57.49 -3.06 7.75
CA GLU A 59 -56.16 -2.81 8.38
C GLU A 59 -55.16 -3.95 8.15
N GLY A 60 -55.52 -4.98 7.38
CA GLY A 60 -54.62 -6.10 7.08
C GLY A 60 -54.20 -6.88 8.33
N ASP A 61 -55.06 -6.94 9.35
CA ASP A 61 -54.73 -7.57 10.64
C ASP A 61 -54.71 -9.10 10.54
N LEU A 62 -53.50 -9.65 10.44
CA LEU A 62 -53.26 -11.09 10.37
C LEU A 62 -53.06 -11.72 11.76
N THR A 63 -53.22 -10.99 12.85
CA THR A 63 -53.13 -11.52 14.22
C THR A 63 -54.45 -12.14 14.68
N GLN A 64 -55.57 -11.70 14.09
CA GLN A 64 -56.89 -12.18 14.46
C GLN A 64 -57.22 -13.53 13.80
N ARG A 65 -58.07 -14.32 14.45
CA ARG A 65 -58.51 -15.65 14.01
C ARG A 65 -60.03 -15.75 14.06
N ILE A 66 -60.59 -16.59 13.19
CA ILE A 66 -62.02 -16.95 13.19
C ILE A 66 -62.24 -18.03 14.25
N GLU A 67 -63.23 -17.83 15.12
CA GLU A 67 -63.59 -18.81 16.15
C GLU A 67 -64.27 -20.04 15.51
N ILE A 68 -63.75 -21.24 15.76
CA ILE A 68 -64.31 -22.49 15.22
C ILE A 68 -65.39 -23.01 16.18
N ARG A 69 -66.66 -22.77 15.85
CA ARG A 69 -67.82 -23.13 16.70
C ARG A 69 -68.54 -24.42 16.29
N SER A 70 -68.19 -25.01 15.14
CA SER A 70 -68.83 -26.22 14.59
C SER A 70 -67.78 -27.21 14.07
N SER A 71 -68.14 -28.49 13.96
CA SER A 71 -67.31 -29.55 13.37
C SER A 71 -67.79 -29.99 11.97
N ASP A 72 -68.73 -29.25 11.39
CA ASP A 72 -69.24 -29.43 10.03
C ASP A 72 -68.32 -28.79 8.97
N GLU A 73 -68.77 -28.75 7.72
CA GLU A 73 -68.06 -28.14 6.59
C GLU A 73 -67.73 -26.66 6.81
N VAL A 74 -68.57 -25.92 7.57
CA VAL A 74 -68.33 -24.51 7.90
C VAL A 74 -67.19 -24.39 8.90
N GLY A 75 -67.15 -25.27 9.90
CA GLY A 75 -66.03 -25.38 10.83
C GLY A 75 -64.70 -25.70 10.14
N GLN A 76 -64.72 -26.65 9.19
CA GLN A 76 -63.54 -27.00 8.39
C GLN A 76 -63.06 -25.83 7.51
N LEU A 77 -63.98 -25.06 6.92
CA LEU A 77 -63.65 -23.86 6.15
C LEU A 77 -62.98 -22.79 7.04
N CYS A 78 -63.53 -22.52 8.23
CA CYS A 78 -62.91 -21.57 9.18
C CYS A 78 -61.50 -22.04 9.59
N GLY A 79 -61.32 -23.34 9.82
CA GLY A 79 -60.00 -23.92 10.09
C GLY A 79 -59.01 -23.72 8.94
N ALA A 80 -59.44 -23.95 7.70
CA ALA A 80 -58.62 -23.73 6.51
C ALA A 80 -58.25 -22.25 6.32
N ILE A 81 -59.18 -21.32 6.58
CA ILE A 81 -58.92 -19.87 6.53
C ILE A 81 -57.90 -19.47 7.61
N ASN A 82 -58.05 -19.95 8.85
CA ASN A 82 -57.08 -19.68 9.92
C ASN A 82 -55.68 -20.19 9.57
N ALA A 83 -55.56 -21.40 9.01
CA ALA A 83 -54.29 -21.95 8.56
C ALA A 83 -53.68 -21.13 7.41
N PHE A 84 -54.51 -20.60 6.50
CA PHE A 84 -54.07 -19.68 5.45
C PHE A 84 -53.54 -18.36 6.02
N ILE A 85 -54.28 -17.74 6.96
CA ILE A 85 -53.86 -16.51 7.64
C ILE A 85 -52.52 -16.72 8.36
N GLU A 86 -52.39 -17.80 9.12
CA GLU A 86 -51.15 -18.17 9.81
C GLU A 86 -49.97 -18.33 8.84
N LYS A 87 -50.20 -18.99 7.69
CA LYS A 87 -49.15 -19.19 6.69
C LYS A 87 -48.69 -17.87 6.06
N ILE A 88 -49.63 -16.98 5.71
CA ILE A 88 -49.31 -15.67 5.15
C ILE A 88 -48.60 -14.78 6.18
N GLN A 89 -49.07 -14.79 7.42
CA GLN A 89 -48.43 -14.08 8.53
C GLN A 89 -46.97 -14.52 8.69
N GLY A 90 -46.71 -15.83 8.74
CA GLY A 90 -45.36 -16.37 8.84
C GLY A 90 -44.47 -16.01 7.63
N VAL A 91 -45.02 -15.96 6.42
CA VAL A 91 -44.27 -15.50 5.23
C VAL A 91 -43.92 -14.01 5.36
N LEU A 92 -44.88 -13.16 5.74
CA LEU A 92 -44.66 -11.72 5.88
C LEU A 92 -43.69 -11.36 7.02
N VAL A 93 -43.71 -12.10 8.12
CA VAL A 93 -42.70 -11.96 9.19
C VAL A 93 -41.30 -12.26 8.66
N ASN A 94 -41.12 -13.36 7.90
CA ASN A 94 -39.82 -13.69 7.30
C ASN A 94 -39.38 -12.63 6.28
N VAL A 95 -40.31 -12.08 5.49
CA VAL A 95 -40.01 -10.98 4.56
C VAL A 95 -39.57 -9.74 5.32
N ARG A 96 -40.28 -9.34 6.40
CA ARG A 96 -39.89 -8.20 7.26
C ARG A 96 -38.46 -8.34 7.75
N THR A 97 -38.12 -9.48 8.35
CA THR A 97 -36.76 -9.75 8.86
C THR A 97 -35.71 -9.72 7.74
N SER A 98 -36.04 -10.27 6.57
CA SER A 98 -35.11 -10.26 5.42
C SER A 98 -34.87 -8.83 4.89
N VAL A 99 -35.91 -8.00 4.87
CA VAL A 99 -35.85 -6.61 4.43
C VAL A 99 -35.02 -5.77 5.41
N GLU A 100 -35.20 -5.93 6.72
CA GLU A 100 -34.39 -5.27 7.74
C GLU A 100 -32.90 -5.66 7.64
N ALA A 101 -32.62 -6.93 7.33
CA ALA A 101 -31.26 -7.39 7.07
C ALA A 101 -30.67 -6.75 5.80
N VAL A 102 -31.44 -6.62 4.72
CA VAL A 102 -30.99 -5.95 3.48
C VAL A 102 -30.73 -4.46 3.73
N ALA A 103 -31.59 -3.76 4.46
CA ALA A 103 -31.38 -2.36 4.82
C ALA A 103 -30.08 -2.18 5.61
N SER A 104 -29.87 -3.01 6.63
CA SER A 104 -28.66 -2.96 7.47
C SER A 104 -27.38 -3.28 6.66
N ALA A 105 -27.43 -4.31 5.80
CA ALA A 105 -26.31 -4.66 4.92
C ALA A 105 -26.00 -3.54 3.92
N SER A 106 -27.03 -2.85 3.43
CA SER A 106 -26.86 -1.72 2.49
C SER A 106 -26.15 -0.54 3.17
N GLU A 107 -26.51 -0.21 4.42
CA GLU A 107 -25.80 0.82 5.19
C GLU A 107 -24.32 0.45 5.40
N GLU A 108 -24.02 -0.82 5.71
CA GLU A 108 -22.65 -1.29 5.88
C GLU A 108 -21.83 -1.24 4.57
N VAL A 109 -22.45 -1.64 3.45
CA VAL A 109 -21.83 -1.53 2.12
C VAL A 109 -21.56 -0.07 1.77
N ASN A 110 -22.48 0.85 2.04
CA ASN A 110 -22.30 2.28 1.77
C ASN A 110 -21.13 2.87 2.60
N SER A 111 -21.07 2.54 3.89
CA SER A 111 -19.95 2.94 4.76
C SER A 111 -18.61 2.39 4.28
N SER A 112 -18.60 1.13 3.84
CA SER A 112 -17.40 0.48 3.27
C SER A 112 -16.98 1.13 1.96
N ALA A 113 -17.94 1.49 1.10
CA ALA A 113 -17.70 2.20 -0.14
C ALA A 113 -17.09 3.59 0.10
N GLN A 114 -17.62 4.37 1.05
CA GLN A 114 -17.05 5.66 1.42
C GLN A 114 -15.61 5.54 1.94
N SER A 115 -15.35 4.53 2.78
CA SER A 115 -14.01 4.24 3.29
C SER A 115 -13.04 3.86 2.17
N LEU A 116 -13.50 3.06 1.19
CA LEU A 116 -12.71 2.69 0.02
C LEU A 116 -12.41 3.91 -0.88
N SER A 117 -13.38 4.81 -1.07
CA SER A 117 -13.20 6.06 -1.81
C SER A 117 -12.14 6.95 -1.17
N GLN A 118 -12.19 7.09 0.17
CA GLN A 118 -11.21 7.86 0.92
C GLN A 118 -9.82 7.24 0.82
N GLY A 119 -9.71 5.92 1.04
CA GLY A 119 -8.45 5.19 0.91
C GLY A 119 -7.85 5.28 -0.49
N SER A 120 -8.69 5.23 -1.54
CA SER A 120 -8.25 5.40 -2.92
C SER A 120 -7.69 6.80 -3.19
N SER A 121 -8.28 7.83 -2.58
CA SER A 121 -7.80 9.23 -2.70
C SER A 121 -6.46 9.43 -1.98
N GLU A 122 -6.30 8.86 -0.79
CA GLU A 122 -5.03 8.88 -0.04
C GLU A 122 -3.93 8.09 -0.77
N GLN A 123 -4.30 6.96 -1.37
CA GLN A 123 -3.41 6.16 -2.21
C GLN A 123 -2.91 6.98 -3.41
N ALA A 124 -3.81 7.68 -4.11
CA ALA A 124 -3.45 8.53 -5.25
C ALA A 124 -2.46 9.63 -4.84
N ALA A 125 -2.71 10.33 -3.73
CA ALA A 125 -1.79 11.35 -3.21
C ALA A 125 -0.40 10.77 -2.87
N SER A 126 -0.36 9.57 -2.27
CA SER A 126 0.89 8.87 -1.95
C SER A 126 1.66 8.46 -3.21
N ILE A 127 0.95 8.08 -4.28
CA ILE A 127 1.54 7.75 -5.58
C ILE A 127 2.13 9.00 -6.24
N GLU A 128 1.46 10.15 -6.17
CA GLU A 128 1.99 11.42 -6.69
C GLU A 128 3.29 11.81 -5.97
N GLU A 129 3.33 11.76 -4.63
CA GLU A 129 4.53 12.08 -3.84
C GLU A 129 5.69 11.11 -4.14
N THR A 130 5.37 9.82 -4.26
CA THR A 130 6.37 8.80 -4.62
C THR A 130 6.91 9.03 -6.03
N SER A 131 6.04 9.36 -6.98
CA SER A 131 6.44 9.65 -8.37
C SER A 131 7.35 10.87 -8.45
N ALA A 132 7.03 11.95 -7.73
CA ALA A 132 7.91 13.12 -7.62
C ALA A 132 9.28 12.77 -7.03
N SER A 133 9.31 11.88 -6.03
CA SER A 133 10.56 11.38 -5.43
C SER A 133 11.38 10.55 -6.42
N LEU A 134 10.72 9.76 -7.29
CA LEU A 134 11.37 8.99 -8.34
C LEU A 134 11.94 9.87 -9.45
N GLU A 135 11.26 10.97 -9.81
CA GLU A 135 11.81 11.96 -10.74
C GLU A 135 13.08 12.62 -10.19
N GLN A 136 13.06 13.03 -8.92
CA GLN A 136 14.24 13.59 -8.26
C GLN A 136 15.39 12.56 -8.16
N MET A 137 15.06 11.29 -7.90
CA MET A 137 16.02 10.20 -7.87
C MET A 137 16.63 9.97 -9.26
N SER A 138 15.82 9.97 -10.31
CA SER A 138 16.27 9.85 -11.70
C SER A 138 17.24 10.97 -12.08
N ALA A 139 16.94 12.22 -11.72
CA ALA A 139 17.82 13.35 -11.94
C ALA A 139 19.16 13.19 -11.21
N SER A 140 19.12 12.72 -9.96
CA SER A 140 20.32 12.47 -9.15
C SER A 140 21.19 11.35 -9.72
N ILE A 141 20.58 10.27 -10.21
CA ILE A 141 21.29 9.16 -10.88
C ILE A 141 21.95 9.64 -12.19
N SER A 142 21.24 10.45 -12.98
CA SER A 142 21.81 11.06 -14.19
C SER A 142 23.01 11.94 -13.86
N GLN A 143 22.92 12.73 -12.80
CA GLN A 143 24.03 13.58 -12.34
C GLN A 143 25.22 12.74 -11.84
N ASN A 144 24.97 11.65 -11.11
CA ASN A 144 26.02 10.73 -10.67
C ASN A 144 26.74 10.08 -11.86
N THR A 145 25.99 9.66 -12.88
CA THR A 145 26.53 9.09 -14.11
C THR A 145 27.45 10.07 -14.82
N GLU A 146 27.02 11.34 -14.95
CA GLU A 146 27.84 12.38 -15.57
C GLU A 146 29.10 12.69 -14.73
N ASN A 147 28.95 12.83 -13.42
CA ASN A 147 30.08 13.05 -12.51
C ASN A 147 31.09 11.90 -12.59
N ALA A 148 30.63 10.65 -12.71
CA ALA A 148 31.49 9.50 -12.90
C ALA A 148 32.27 9.61 -14.23
N LYS A 149 31.60 9.90 -15.35
CA LYS A 149 32.26 10.07 -16.65
C LYS A 149 33.31 11.18 -16.65
N VAL A 150 33.00 12.33 -16.03
CA VAL A 150 33.96 13.43 -15.89
C VAL A 150 35.15 12.99 -15.02
N THR A 151 34.91 12.28 -13.93
CA THR A 151 35.96 11.82 -13.01
C THR A 151 36.86 10.79 -13.67
N ASP A 152 36.32 9.84 -14.44
CA ASP A 152 37.08 8.86 -15.22
C ASP A 152 38.04 9.55 -16.21
N GLY A 153 37.56 10.59 -16.90
CA GLY A 153 38.38 11.42 -17.79
C GLY A 153 39.49 12.17 -17.05
N ILE A 154 39.22 12.69 -15.85
CA ILE A 154 40.23 13.34 -15.00
C ILE A 154 41.27 12.32 -14.53
N SER A 155 40.85 11.15 -14.04
CA SER A 155 41.75 10.09 -13.60
C SER A 155 42.65 9.59 -14.74
N THR A 156 42.09 9.39 -15.93
CA THR A 156 42.86 8.97 -17.11
C THR A 156 43.93 10.01 -17.47
N ARG A 157 43.58 11.30 -17.43
CA ARG A 157 44.54 12.39 -17.69
C ARG A 157 45.62 12.47 -16.61
N ALA A 158 45.24 12.37 -15.33
CA ALA A 158 46.17 12.38 -14.22
C ALA A 158 47.17 11.21 -14.28
N ALA A 159 46.71 10.03 -14.74
CA ALA A 159 47.60 8.89 -14.95
C ALA A 159 48.64 9.17 -16.06
N GLN A 160 48.23 9.85 -17.13
CA GLN A 160 49.13 10.26 -18.21
C GLN A 160 50.13 11.33 -17.74
N GLU A 161 49.67 12.36 -17.03
CA GLU A 161 50.52 13.41 -16.45
C GLU A 161 51.53 12.83 -15.45
N ALA A 162 51.16 11.80 -14.67
CA ALA A 162 52.08 11.11 -13.77
C ALA A 162 53.19 10.35 -14.53
N VAL A 163 52.87 9.77 -15.70
CA VAL A 163 53.87 9.12 -16.57
C VAL A 163 54.85 10.16 -17.12
N GLU A 164 54.34 11.26 -17.69
CA GLU A 164 55.17 12.35 -18.22
C GLU A 164 56.05 12.98 -17.13
N GLY A 165 55.49 13.17 -15.92
CA GLY A 165 56.26 13.64 -14.76
C GLY A 165 57.36 12.64 -14.35
N GLY A 166 57.10 11.34 -14.44
CA GLY A 166 58.07 10.29 -14.17
C GLY A 166 59.24 10.32 -15.16
N GLU A 167 58.95 10.52 -16.45
CA GLU A 167 59.96 10.68 -17.51
C GLU A 167 60.85 11.91 -17.27
N ALA A 168 60.26 13.06 -16.93
CA ALA A 168 61.01 14.28 -16.64
C ALA A 168 61.93 14.14 -15.40
N VAL A 169 61.47 13.41 -14.38
CA VAL A 169 62.29 13.08 -13.20
C VAL A 169 63.44 12.14 -13.58
N ALA A 170 63.19 11.14 -14.42
CA ALA A 170 64.23 10.23 -14.91
C ALA A 170 65.31 10.98 -15.72
N GLU A 171 64.92 11.94 -16.57
CA GLU A 171 65.86 12.81 -17.29
C GLU A 171 66.69 13.66 -16.33
N THR A 172 66.07 14.18 -15.27
CA THR A 172 66.78 14.94 -14.22
C THR A 172 67.83 14.10 -13.49
N VAL A 173 67.53 12.83 -13.19
CA VAL A 173 68.51 11.89 -12.60
C VAL A 173 69.70 11.70 -13.52
N ILE A 174 69.48 11.52 -14.83
CA ILE A 174 70.56 11.38 -15.82
C ILE A 174 71.43 12.65 -15.85
N ALA A 175 70.81 13.83 -15.90
CA ALA A 175 71.53 15.10 -15.92
C ALA A 175 72.36 15.33 -14.64
N MET A 176 71.82 15.00 -13.47
CA MET A 176 72.53 15.13 -12.20
C MET A 176 73.72 14.16 -12.07
N ASN A 177 73.59 12.94 -12.60
CA ASN A 177 74.73 12.02 -12.68
C ASN A 177 75.84 12.57 -13.59
N GLN A 178 75.48 13.14 -14.75
CA GLN A 178 76.45 13.80 -15.63
C GLN A 178 77.14 14.99 -14.95
N ILE A 179 76.41 15.78 -14.15
CA ILE A 179 77.00 16.86 -13.35
C ILE A 179 78.00 16.28 -12.35
N ALA A 180 77.63 15.24 -11.59
CA ALA A 180 78.53 14.60 -10.63
C ALA A 180 79.83 14.09 -11.30
N ASP A 181 79.72 13.44 -12.46
CA ASP A 181 80.87 12.96 -13.23
C ASP A 181 81.79 14.11 -13.68
N LYS A 182 81.22 15.22 -14.16
CA LYS A 182 81.99 16.39 -14.58
C LYS A 182 82.67 17.08 -13.40
N ILE A 183 82.02 17.12 -12.24
CA ILE A 183 82.57 17.73 -11.03
C ILE A 183 83.70 16.86 -10.45
N SER A 184 83.57 15.53 -10.49
CA SER A 184 84.64 14.59 -10.13
C SER A 184 85.91 14.83 -10.97
N LEU A 185 85.75 15.06 -12.29
CA LEU A 185 86.87 15.45 -13.15
C LEU A 185 87.49 16.80 -12.75
N ILE A 186 86.70 17.78 -12.31
CA ILE A 186 87.21 19.07 -11.84
C ILE A 186 87.98 18.91 -10.52
N GLU A 187 87.49 18.05 -9.61
CA GLU A 187 88.19 17.69 -8.37
C GLU A 187 89.57 17.09 -8.67
N ASP A 188 89.64 16.16 -9.63
CA ASP A 188 90.90 15.58 -10.12
C ASP A 188 91.86 16.63 -10.72
N ILE A 189 91.33 17.59 -11.48
CA ILE A 189 92.12 18.70 -12.04
C ILE A 189 92.65 19.60 -10.93
N ALA A 190 91.81 19.94 -9.95
CA ALA A 190 92.21 20.75 -8.80
C ALA A 190 93.31 20.05 -7.99
N TYR A 191 93.18 18.73 -7.75
CA TYR A 191 94.19 17.92 -7.07
C TYR A 191 95.53 17.89 -7.83
N LYS A 192 95.51 17.66 -9.15
CA LYS A 192 96.72 17.72 -9.99
C LYS A 192 97.35 19.11 -10.00
N THR A 193 96.53 20.16 -10.02
CA THR A 193 96.99 21.56 -9.98
C THR A 193 97.66 21.88 -8.64
N ASN A 194 97.09 21.38 -7.54
CA ASN A 194 97.67 21.51 -6.21
C ASN A 194 99.06 20.84 -6.13
N LEU A 195 99.20 19.63 -6.68
CA LEU A 195 100.50 18.93 -6.77
C LEU A 195 101.52 19.66 -7.66
N LEU A 196 101.08 20.20 -8.80
CA LEU A 196 101.92 21.01 -9.69
C LEU A 196 102.41 22.29 -8.99
N ALA A 197 101.53 22.96 -8.26
CA ALA A 197 101.85 24.17 -7.50
C ALA A 197 102.83 23.87 -6.35
N LEU A 198 102.65 22.74 -5.66
CA LEU A 198 103.59 22.28 -4.62
C LEU A 198 104.98 22.02 -5.21
N ASN A 199 105.06 21.32 -6.35
CA ASN A 199 106.33 21.08 -7.05
C ASN A 199 106.99 22.39 -7.49
N ALA A 200 106.21 23.35 -8.00
CA ALA A 200 106.71 24.68 -8.36
C ALA A 200 107.23 25.47 -7.15
N ALA A 201 106.54 25.39 -6.00
CA ALA A 201 106.98 26.02 -4.76
C ALA A 201 108.30 25.42 -4.24
N ILE A 202 108.48 24.10 -4.35
CA ILE A 202 109.73 23.40 -4.00
C ILE A 202 110.87 23.86 -4.90
N GLU A 203 110.66 23.91 -6.22
CA GLU A 203 111.70 24.32 -7.16
C GLU A 203 112.05 25.82 -7.03
N ALA A 204 111.06 26.66 -6.73
CA ALA A 204 111.27 28.07 -6.41
C ALA A 204 112.10 28.26 -5.12
N ALA A 205 111.87 27.46 -4.09
CA ALA A 205 112.70 27.45 -2.88
C ALA A 205 114.13 26.99 -3.17
N ARG A 206 114.29 26.04 -4.09
CA ARG A 206 115.59 25.52 -4.55
C ARG A 206 116.42 26.55 -5.33
N ALA A 207 115.76 27.45 -6.07
CA ALA A 207 116.39 28.54 -6.82
C ALA A 207 116.82 29.75 -5.95
N GLY A 208 116.54 29.74 -4.63
CA GLY A 208 117.00 30.76 -3.69
C GLY A 208 116.43 32.15 -3.96
N GLU A 209 117.28 33.19 -3.96
CA GLU A 209 116.86 34.60 -4.16
C GLU A 209 116.16 34.84 -5.51
N HIS A 210 116.52 34.09 -6.56
CA HIS A 210 115.92 34.23 -7.89
C HIS A 210 114.50 33.61 -7.99
N GLY A 211 114.12 32.74 -7.06
CA GLY A 211 112.83 32.05 -7.05
C GLY A 211 111.72 32.73 -6.25
N LYS A 212 112.02 33.80 -5.50
CA LYS A 212 111.05 34.45 -4.57
C LYS A 212 109.73 34.86 -5.22
N GLY A 213 109.78 35.45 -6.42
CA GLY A 213 108.57 35.84 -7.16
C GLY A 213 107.74 34.64 -7.62
N PHE A 214 108.41 33.57 -8.07
CA PHE A 214 107.75 32.32 -8.46
C PHE A 214 107.13 31.57 -7.27
N ALA A 215 107.76 31.62 -6.10
CA ALA A 215 107.24 31.00 -4.88
C ALA A 215 105.89 31.59 -4.44
N VAL A 216 105.72 32.92 -4.55
CA VAL A 216 104.46 33.59 -4.22
C VAL A 216 103.35 33.18 -5.18
N VAL A 217 103.64 33.13 -6.49
CA VAL A 217 102.66 32.67 -7.49
C VAL A 217 102.29 31.21 -7.25
N ALA A 218 103.25 30.35 -6.93
CA ALA A 218 103.01 28.94 -6.64
C ALA A 218 102.10 28.75 -5.41
N ASP A 219 102.30 29.51 -4.32
CA ASP A 219 101.43 29.42 -3.14
C ASP A 219 100.01 29.96 -3.41
N GLU A 220 99.87 30.98 -4.26
CA GLU A 220 98.55 31.49 -4.67
C GLU A 220 97.79 30.50 -5.56
N VAL A 221 98.48 29.86 -6.51
CA VAL A 221 97.91 28.78 -7.33
C VAL A 221 97.51 27.59 -6.46
N ARG A 222 98.32 27.25 -5.44
CA ARG A 222 98.03 26.18 -4.48
C ARG A 222 96.73 26.46 -3.71
N LYS A 223 96.59 27.65 -3.13
CA LYS A 223 95.38 28.08 -2.43
C LYS A 223 94.15 28.09 -3.33
N LEU A 224 94.28 28.53 -4.58
CA LEU A 224 93.20 28.49 -5.56
C LEU A 224 92.77 27.06 -5.91
N ALA A 225 93.74 26.14 -6.03
CA ALA A 225 93.49 24.72 -6.26
C ALA A 225 92.78 24.06 -5.07
N GLU A 226 93.25 24.30 -3.84
CA GLU A 226 92.59 23.81 -2.61
C GLU A 226 91.14 24.32 -2.51
N ARG A 227 90.92 25.62 -2.77
CA ARG A 227 89.58 26.22 -2.76
C ARG A 227 88.68 25.65 -3.86
N SER A 228 89.22 25.40 -5.06
CA SER A 228 88.47 24.77 -6.15
C SER A 228 88.09 23.32 -5.82
N GLN A 229 88.96 22.59 -5.14
CA GLN A 229 88.70 21.23 -4.69
C GLN A 229 87.53 21.18 -3.68
N VAL A 230 87.54 22.08 -2.68
CA VAL A 230 86.44 22.18 -1.70
C VAL A 230 85.11 22.49 -2.40
N SER A 231 85.08 23.47 -3.31
CA SER A 231 83.85 23.78 -4.06
C SER A 231 83.40 22.64 -4.96
N ALA A 232 84.31 21.90 -5.59
CA ALA A 232 83.96 20.71 -6.37
C ALA A 232 83.31 19.64 -5.46
N GLN A 233 83.86 19.42 -4.27
CA GLN A 233 83.32 18.46 -3.31
C GLN A 233 81.91 18.84 -2.84
N GLU A 234 81.67 20.12 -2.54
CA GLU A 234 80.34 20.64 -2.18
C GLU A 234 79.31 20.45 -3.31
N ILE A 235 79.68 20.74 -4.56
CA ILE A 235 78.78 20.53 -5.72
C ILE A 235 78.51 19.04 -5.93
N SER A 236 79.51 18.18 -5.77
CA SER A 236 79.36 16.73 -5.88
C SER A 236 78.38 16.17 -4.85
N GLU A 237 78.50 16.61 -3.59
CA GLU A 237 77.55 16.26 -2.53
C GLU A 237 76.13 16.74 -2.85
N GLN A 238 75.98 17.98 -3.34
CA GLN A 238 74.69 18.53 -3.72
C GLN A 238 74.05 17.78 -4.91
N ALA A 239 74.85 17.40 -5.91
CA ALA A 239 74.39 16.58 -7.03
C ALA A 239 73.92 15.20 -6.56
N SER A 240 74.70 14.54 -5.69
CA SER A 240 74.34 13.25 -5.09
C SER A 240 73.04 13.32 -4.30
N ASN A 241 72.85 14.37 -3.49
CA ASN A 241 71.61 14.58 -2.76
C ASN A 241 70.43 14.88 -3.69
N SER A 242 70.64 15.61 -4.78
CA SER A 242 69.61 15.88 -5.80
C SER A 242 69.16 14.60 -6.51
N VAL A 243 70.09 13.68 -6.83
CA VAL A 243 69.76 12.36 -7.38
C VAL A 243 68.84 11.59 -6.43
N LYS A 244 69.18 11.50 -5.13
CA LYS A 244 68.35 10.78 -4.14
C LYS A 244 66.93 11.34 -4.04
N VAL A 245 66.78 12.67 -4.10
CA VAL A 245 65.46 13.33 -4.06
C VAL A 245 64.67 13.03 -5.34
N ALA A 246 65.32 13.10 -6.50
CA ALA A 246 64.70 12.80 -7.79
C ALA A 246 64.27 11.32 -7.87
N GLU A 247 65.12 10.37 -7.50
CA GLU A 247 64.78 8.94 -7.45
C GLU A 247 63.57 8.68 -6.54
N LYS A 248 63.54 9.31 -5.36
CA LYS A 248 62.39 9.22 -4.45
C LYS A 248 61.11 9.78 -5.09
N ALA A 249 61.19 10.91 -5.78
CA ALA A 249 60.05 11.48 -6.50
C ALA A 249 59.57 10.56 -7.64
N GLY A 250 60.49 9.96 -8.39
CA GLY A 250 60.20 8.99 -9.44
C GLY A 250 59.46 7.76 -8.92
N GLY A 251 59.93 7.18 -7.81
CA GLY A 251 59.26 6.03 -7.19
C GLY A 251 57.85 6.37 -6.64
N LEU A 252 57.62 7.61 -6.19
CA LEU A 252 56.29 8.06 -5.79
C LEU A 252 55.34 8.18 -7.00
N LEU A 253 55.84 8.67 -8.15
CA LEU A 253 55.05 8.73 -9.38
C LEU A 253 54.73 7.34 -9.93
N GLU A 254 55.69 6.42 -9.88
CA GLU A 254 55.52 5.03 -10.30
C GLU A 254 54.48 4.28 -9.45
N THR A 255 54.44 4.55 -8.15
CA THR A 255 53.41 4.01 -7.25
C THR A 255 52.06 4.73 -7.34
N MET A 256 52.04 5.98 -7.81
CA MET A 256 50.80 6.75 -7.98
C MET A 256 49.99 6.25 -9.19
N GLN A 257 50.66 5.89 -10.28
CA GLN A 257 50.02 5.44 -11.53
C GLN A 257 49.01 4.29 -11.33
N PRO A 258 49.34 3.14 -10.69
CA PRO A 258 48.39 2.06 -10.48
C PRO A 258 47.22 2.47 -9.57
N ASN A 259 47.44 3.38 -8.62
CA ASN A 259 46.36 3.89 -7.77
C ASN A 259 45.37 4.75 -8.55
N ILE A 260 45.85 5.61 -9.45
CA ILE A 260 44.98 6.43 -10.30
C ILE A 260 44.17 5.54 -11.26
N ARG A 261 44.78 4.51 -11.83
CA ARG A 261 44.06 3.52 -12.66
C ARG A 261 42.95 2.82 -11.88
N LYS A 262 43.25 2.37 -10.66
CA LYS A 262 42.25 1.77 -9.77
C LYS A 262 41.11 2.74 -9.45
N THR A 263 41.40 4.03 -9.30
CA THR A 263 40.35 5.05 -9.15
C THR A 263 39.46 5.14 -10.40
N ALA A 264 40.05 5.13 -11.61
CA ALA A 264 39.27 5.11 -12.85
C ALA A 264 38.36 3.86 -12.95
N ASP A 265 38.90 2.68 -12.64
CA ASP A 265 38.13 1.42 -12.64
C ASP A 265 36.91 1.50 -11.69
N LEU A 266 37.11 1.99 -10.47
CA LEU A 266 36.02 2.16 -9.49
C LEU A 266 34.97 3.19 -9.97
N VAL A 267 35.41 4.23 -10.66
CA VAL A 267 34.50 5.25 -11.21
C VAL A 267 33.68 4.69 -12.37
N GLN A 268 34.25 3.80 -13.19
CA GLN A 268 33.51 3.07 -14.22
C GLN A 268 32.46 2.14 -13.61
N GLU A 269 32.77 1.45 -12.51
CA GLU A 269 31.79 0.67 -11.75
C GLU A 269 30.63 1.54 -11.23
N ILE A 270 30.91 2.76 -10.74
CA ILE A 270 29.87 3.72 -10.33
C ILE A 270 28.98 4.10 -11.51
N SER A 271 29.55 4.35 -12.70
CA SER A 271 28.77 4.66 -13.90
C SER A 271 27.86 3.49 -14.29
N ALA A 272 28.39 2.26 -14.31
CA ALA A 272 27.62 1.07 -14.65
C ALA A 272 26.48 0.81 -13.64
N SER A 273 26.77 0.94 -12.34
CA SER A 273 25.75 0.81 -11.29
C SER A 273 24.69 1.90 -11.38
N SER A 274 25.06 3.13 -11.76
CA SER A 274 24.11 4.23 -11.97
C SER A 274 23.17 3.97 -13.16
N GLU A 275 23.68 3.39 -14.25
CA GLU A 275 22.85 2.99 -15.40
C GLU A 275 21.85 1.88 -15.04
N GLU A 276 22.27 0.92 -14.22
CA GLU A 276 21.39 -0.12 -13.67
C GLU A 276 20.32 0.49 -12.74
N GLN A 277 20.70 1.42 -11.85
CA GLN A 277 19.76 2.15 -11.00
C GLN A 277 18.74 2.94 -11.82
N ALA A 278 19.16 3.60 -12.91
CA ALA A 278 18.24 4.32 -13.80
C ALA A 278 17.19 3.39 -14.41
N THR A 279 17.62 2.19 -14.81
CA THR A 279 16.72 1.14 -15.32
C THR A 279 15.73 0.69 -14.24
N GLY A 280 16.22 0.46 -13.01
CA GLY A 280 15.38 0.12 -11.86
C GLY A 280 14.35 1.20 -11.53
N VAL A 281 14.74 2.47 -11.52
CA VAL A 281 13.82 3.60 -11.30
C VAL A 281 12.75 3.66 -12.39
N SER A 282 13.11 3.43 -13.65
CA SER A 282 12.12 3.39 -14.75
C SER A 282 11.08 2.27 -14.57
N GLN A 283 11.50 1.11 -14.06
CA GLN A 283 10.59 0.00 -13.77
C GLN A 283 9.66 0.34 -12.61
N VAL A 284 10.18 0.94 -11.53
CA VAL A 284 9.36 1.40 -10.40
C VAL A 284 8.36 2.45 -10.85
N ASN A 285 8.77 3.39 -11.70
CA ASN A 285 7.87 4.41 -12.25
C ASN A 285 6.71 3.79 -13.06
N THR A 286 7.00 2.74 -13.83
CA THR A 286 5.96 1.99 -14.55
C THR A 286 4.99 1.31 -13.59
N ALA A 287 5.49 0.72 -12.50
CA ALA A 287 4.65 0.12 -11.46
C ALA A 287 3.80 1.16 -10.72
N MET A 288 4.30 2.38 -10.50
CA MET A 288 3.52 3.49 -9.94
C MET A 288 2.34 3.87 -10.84
N GLY A 289 2.55 3.91 -12.17
CA GLY A 289 1.44 4.13 -13.11
C GLY A 289 0.36 3.03 -13.06
N GLN A 290 0.74 1.78 -12.81
CA GLN A 290 -0.22 0.69 -12.60
C GLN A 290 -0.99 0.85 -11.28
N LEU A 291 -0.31 1.27 -10.20
CA LEU A 291 -0.96 1.55 -8.92
C LEU A 291 -1.93 2.72 -9.01
N ASP A 292 -1.61 3.76 -9.79
CA ASP A 292 -2.51 4.89 -10.04
C ASP A 292 -3.78 4.42 -10.75
N GLN A 293 -3.64 3.57 -11.77
CA GLN A 293 -4.80 2.97 -12.45
C GLN A 293 -5.68 2.16 -11.49
N VAL A 294 -5.07 1.39 -10.58
CA VAL A 294 -5.81 0.64 -9.56
C VAL A 294 -6.53 1.58 -8.59
N ALA A 295 -5.88 2.65 -8.12
CA ALA A 295 -6.50 3.63 -7.24
C ALA A 295 -7.72 4.30 -7.90
N GLN A 296 -7.61 4.68 -9.17
CA GLN A 296 -8.72 5.23 -9.95
C GLN A 296 -9.86 4.21 -10.12
N GLN A 297 -9.53 2.95 -10.40
CA GLN A 297 -10.53 1.89 -10.52
C GLN A 297 -11.23 1.61 -9.18
N SER A 298 -10.50 1.63 -8.06
CA SER A 298 -11.06 1.49 -6.71
C SER A 298 -11.98 2.65 -6.35
N ALA A 299 -11.62 3.89 -6.72
CA ALA A 299 -12.49 5.05 -6.54
C ALA A 299 -13.80 4.89 -7.35
N ALA A 300 -13.72 4.56 -8.64
CA ALA A 300 -14.90 4.36 -9.47
C ALA A 300 -15.79 3.20 -8.97
N ALA A 301 -15.18 2.07 -8.57
CA ALA A 301 -15.90 0.94 -8.00
C ALA A 301 -16.57 1.31 -6.67
N SER A 302 -15.96 2.17 -5.87
CA SER A 302 -16.54 2.65 -4.62
C SER A 302 -17.77 3.53 -4.85
N GLU A 303 -17.76 4.38 -5.88
CA GLU A 303 -18.93 5.18 -6.26
C GLU A 303 -20.09 4.27 -6.74
N GLU A 304 -19.79 3.25 -7.54
CA GLU A 304 -20.79 2.27 -8.01
C GLU A 304 -21.39 1.46 -6.85
N LEU A 305 -20.56 1.04 -5.89
CA LEU A 305 -21.01 0.34 -4.69
C LEU A 305 -21.91 1.21 -3.81
N ALA A 306 -21.55 2.49 -3.62
CA ALA A 306 -22.37 3.44 -2.85
C ALA A 306 -23.74 3.63 -3.51
N ALA A 307 -23.78 3.84 -4.83
CA ALA A 307 -25.03 3.97 -5.57
C ALA A 307 -25.91 2.71 -5.49
N THR A 308 -25.29 1.53 -5.60
CA THR A 308 -26.00 0.25 -5.47
C THR A 308 -26.56 0.06 -4.06
N ALA A 309 -25.81 0.45 -3.03
CA ALA A 309 -26.26 0.39 -1.64
C ALA A 309 -27.44 1.34 -1.38
N GLU A 310 -27.42 2.56 -1.94
CA GLU A 310 -28.54 3.48 -1.86
C GLU A 310 -29.80 2.91 -2.53
N GLU A 311 -29.68 2.28 -3.69
CA GLU A 311 -30.81 1.64 -4.39
C GLU A 311 -31.39 0.44 -3.63
N LEU A 312 -30.51 -0.39 -3.04
CA LEU A 312 -30.92 -1.51 -2.19
C LEU A 312 -31.62 -1.04 -0.91
N SER A 313 -31.11 0.02 -0.29
CA SER A 313 -31.74 0.65 0.88
C SER A 313 -33.13 1.18 0.53
N ALA A 314 -33.26 1.92 -0.57
CA ALA A 314 -34.56 2.41 -1.05
C ALA A 314 -35.55 1.28 -1.36
N SER A 315 -35.07 0.19 -1.96
CA SER A 315 -35.87 -1.01 -2.24
C SER A 315 -36.32 -1.71 -0.95
N ALA A 316 -35.44 -1.78 0.06
CA ALA A 316 -35.76 -2.31 1.37
C ALA A 316 -36.82 -1.45 2.08
N GLU A 317 -36.67 -0.12 2.08
CA GLU A 317 -37.68 0.79 2.63
C GLU A 317 -39.05 0.63 1.95
N GLN A 318 -39.06 0.47 0.62
CA GLN A 318 -40.30 0.25 -0.12
C GLN A 318 -40.96 -1.08 0.27
N LEU A 319 -40.19 -2.17 0.38
CA LEU A 319 -40.71 -3.46 0.83
C LEU A 319 -41.19 -3.40 2.29
N GLN A 320 -40.50 -2.67 3.15
CA GLN A 320 -40.89 -2.48 4.54
C GLN A 320 -42.23 -1.74 4.63
N LYS A 321 -42.47 -0.73 3.78
CA LYS A 321 -43.78 -0.05 3.66
C LYS A 321 -44.89 -1.00 3.21
N ILE A 322 -44.60 -1.89 2.25
CA ILE A 322 -45.57 -2.88 1.75
C ILE A 322 -45.92 -3.91 2.84
N VAL A 323 -44.93 -4.42 3.55
CA VAL A 323 -45.15 -5.38 4.64
C VAL A 323 -45.80 -4.71 5.85
N GLY A 324 -45.43 -3.47 6.14
CA GLY A 324 -45.98 -2.65 7.23
C GLY A 324 -47.46 -2.28 7.05
N PHE A 325 -48.05 -2.52 5.88
CA PHE A 325 -49.51 -2.47 5.70
C PHE A 325 -50.23 -3.57 6.50
N PHE A 326 -49.60 -4.73 6.70
CA PHE A 326 -50.20 -5.85 7.43
C PHE A 326 -49.82 -5.78 8.91
N THR A 327 -50.81 -5.94 9.79
CA THR A 327 -50.53 -6.11 11.22
C THR A 327 -50.10 -7.55 11.46
N LEU A 328 -48.83 -7.73 11.83
CA LEU A 328 -48.22 -9.02 12.15
C LEU A 328 -48.13 -9.15 13.67
N ASP A 329 -48.16 -10.38 14.17
CA ASP A 329 -48.01 -10.60 15.61
C ASP A 329 -46.53 -10.36 15.90
N ASP A 330 -46.22 -9.34 16.70
CA ASP A 330 -44.86 -9.16 17.17
C ASP A 330 -44.57 -10.35 18.08
N GLU A 331 -43.79 -11.31 17.57
CA GLU A 331 -43.18 -12.32 18.42
C GLU A 331 -42.49 -11.59 19.58
N ARG A 332 -43.11 -11.71 20.75
CA ARG A 332 -42.57 -11.44 22.09
C ARG A 332 -41.12 -10.96 22.08
N SER A 333 -40.95 -9.66 22.23
CA SER A 333 -39.72 -9.11 22.78
C SER A 333 -39.40 -9.86 24.11
N PRO A 334 -38.27 -10.58 24.25
CA PRO A 334 -37.94 -11.31 25.47
C PRO A 334 -37.51 -10.40 26.65
N ALA A 335 -37.85 -9.12 26.63
CA ALA A 335 -37.37 -8.11 27.58
C ALA A 335 -38.48 -7.66 28.56
N SER A 336 -39.06 -8.59 29.33
CA SER A 336 -39.92 -8.20 30.48
C SER A 336 -40.09 -9.27 31.58
N GLN A 337 -39.22 -10.28 31.66
CA GLN A 337 -39.27 -11.29 32.75
C GLN A 337 -38.01 -11.37 33.61
N ALA A 338 -37.10 -10.38 33.52
CA ALA A 338 -35.86 -10.36 34.28
C ALA A 338 -35.86 -9.49 35.55
N ASP A 339 -37.02 -9.02 36.05
CA ASP A 339 -37.04 -8.10 37.21
C ASP A 339 -38.03 -8.43 38.33
N LYS A 340 -38.20 -9.72 38.67
CA LYS A 340 -38.95 -10.14 39.89
C LYS A 340 -38.31 -11.28 40.69
N ARG A 341 -36.99 -11.49 40.60
CA ARG A 341 -36.26 -12.39 41.51
C ARG A 341 -34.97 -11.75 42.00
N GLY A 342 -35.11 -10.72 42.84
CA GLY A 342 -33.96 -9.98 43.35
C GLY A 342 -34.16 -9.29 44.70
N TYR A 343 -35.11 -9.72 45.54
CA TYR A 343 -35.15 -9.29 46.95
C TYR A 343 -35.76 -10.40 47.82
N SER A 344 -34.91 -11.25 48.39
CA SER A 344 -35.07 -11.81 49.74
C SER A 344 -33.89 -12.73 50.06
N LYS A 345 -32.88 -12.20 50.76
CA LYS A 345 -32.51 -12.65 52.11
C LYS A 345 -31.24 -11.95 52.58
N VAL A 346 -31.45 -11.04 53.52
CA VAL A 346 -30.52 -10.74 54.61
C VAL A 346 -30.63 -11.87 55.63
N GLY A 347 -29.49 -12.32 56.15
CA GLY A 347 -29.34 -13.33 57.19
C GLY A 347 -27.91 -13.80 57.23
#